data_AF-A0A0G4ENG4-F1
#
_entry.id   AF-A0A0G4ENG4-F1
#
_cell.length_a   1.000
_cell.length_b   1.000
_cell.length_c   1.000
_cell.angle_alpha   90.00
_cell.angle_beta   90.00
_cell.angle_gamma   90.00
#
_symmetry.space_group_name_H-M   'P 1'
#
loop_
_entity.id
_entity.type
_entity.pdbx_description
1 polymer ?
#
loop_
_entity_poly.entity_id
_entity_poly.type
_entity_poly.pdbx_seq_one_letter_code
_entity_poly.pdbx_strand_id
1 'polypeptide(L)'
;MAASAAAQMSPVVRAQLLPQVEGYRTKQAQVNSCIDQLLQMQTTASMTPLMVDKLSRQFAAASEMLAELAETINSTIALTRHSRTQARRLHLTDIPANPMSVVTELSDLTTIAHLKSTARHFTNAVRPVISNIRLPKAIERAGVGGVVQFDDQLSDGDVMKAMWVVEEGGEGGWGEVADTLRFAEPFGCCQLPVTVGAVDLQTHATKADYSSLPRFCTQWMLVGRCVAFRRPTGQQDGTLQLFRHSNNEIRVICNEPGFTITLNPPLPQPNRPVHPFSQHPFAHHAKPHDPPVRHRIAWESGVGWGTVGVNNGAGWASASCMLKGLLLTHRVFAVGGFTYSPTVVVNRSACGGHLGRIMIRSPHTPLNGCSDVTTWEAADGTCVQLHLLTTSNDPFFAYIFFEIPPGNNQDVHVTINTTEAPAAGVPHDAPFAHRFRLTAAKVRRVLGPIAPIVLDGQAP
;
A
#
# COMPACT_ATOMS: atom_id res chain seq x y z
N MET A 1 36.74 2.87 -5.11
CA MET A 1 37.60 2.52 -3.94
C MET A 1 37.28 1.16 -3.28
N ALA A 2 36.38 0.32 -3.83
CA ALA A 2 36.06 -0.99 -3.25
C ALA A 2 37.02 -2.15 -3.64
N ALA A 3 37.94 -1.93 -4.58
CA ALA A 3 38.90 -2.95 -5.03
C ALA A 3 40.15 -3.11 -4.12
N SER A 4 40.32 -2.22 -3.12
CA SER A 4 41.57 -2.13 -2.36
C SER A 4 41.61 -2.96 -1.06
N ALA A 5 40.48 -3.51 -0.60
CA ALA A 5 40.43 -4.21 0.69
C ALA A 5 40.76 -5.72 0.60
N ALA A 6 40.60 -6.34 -0.57
CA ALA A 6 40.94 -7.76 -0.79
C ALA A 6 42.46 -8.02 -0.93
N ALA A 7 43.26 -6.97 -1.10
CA ALA A 7 44.71 -7.06 -1.31
C ALA A 7 45.53 -7.16 -0.02
N GLN A 8 44.91 -7.01 1.17
CA GLN A 8 45.59 -7.08 2.46
C GLN A 8 45.26 -8.34 3.29
N MET A 9 44.65 -9.36 2.68
CA MET A 9 44.60 -10.67 3.33
C MET A 9 45.98 -11.33 3.23
N SER A 10 46.52 -11.76 4.38
CA SER A 10 47.70 -12.62 4.43
C SER A 10 47.52 -13.79 3.44
N PRO A 11 48.50 -14.09 2.57
CA PRO A 11 48.42 -15.19 1.60
C PRO A 11 48.07 -16.53 2.26
N VAL A 12 48.47 -16.72 3.52
CA VAL A 12 48.20 -17.91 4.33
C VAL A 12 46.72 -18.02 4.69
N VAL A 13 46.09 -16.92 5.11
CA VAL A 13 44.66 -16.88 5.45
C VAL A 13 43.81 -17.06 4.20
N ARG A 14 44.24 -16.47 3.07
CA ARG A 14 43.57 -16.65 1.79
C ARG A 14 43.64 -18.10 1.30
N ALA A 15 44.80 -18.75 1.43
CA ALA A 15 44.98 -20.15 1.04
C ALA A 15 44.17 -21.13 1.91
N GLN A 16 43.91 -20.80 3.18
CA GLN A 16 43.04 -21.60 4.05
C GLN A 16 41.54 -21.40 3.77
N LEU A 17 41.11 -20.16 3.50
CA LEU A 17 39.68 -19.85 3.35
C LEU A 17 39.13 -20.14 1.95
N LEU A 18 39.94 -20.03 0.88
CA LEU A 18 39.46 -20.23 -0.49
C LEU A 18 38.82 -21.61 -0.72
N PRO A 19 39.47 -22.72 -0.32
CA PRO A 19 38.91 -24.06 -0.51
C PRO A 19 37.60 -24.26 0.28
N GLN A 20 37.47 -23.61 1.45
CA GLN A 20 36.25 -23.67 2.26
C GLN A 20 35.10 -22.88 1.62
N VAL A 21 35.39 -21.70 1.05
CA VAL A 21 34.39 -20.90 0.32
C VAL A 21 33.91 -21.62 -0.95
N GLU A 22 34.81 -22.28 -1.68
CA GLU A 22 34.43 -23.10 -2.84
C GLU A 22 33.64 -24.35 -2.42
N GLY A 23 34.01 -24.99 -1.30
CA GLY A 23 33.22 -26.05 -0.69
C GLY A 23 31.81 -25.58 -0.34
N TYR A 24 31.67 -24.39 0.23
CA TYR A 24 30.38 -23.80 0.58
C TYR A 24 29.53 -23.49 -0.66
N ARG A 25 30.12 -22.88 -1.70
CA ARG A 25 29.41 -22.59 -2.97
C ARG A 25 28.91 -23.85 -3.65
N THR A 26 29.72 -24.90 -3.68
CA THR A 26 29.36 -26.17 -4.31
C THR A 26 28.18 -26.83 -3.56
N LYS A 27 28.23 -26.79 -2.23
CA LYS A 27 27.16 -27.34 -1.37
C LYS A 27 25.88 -26.48 -1.39
N GLN A 28 26.01 -25.16 -1.52
CA GLN A 28 24.88 -24.24 -1.70
C GLN A 28 24.18 -24.45 -3.04
N ALA A 29 24.92 -24.70 -4.12
CA ALA A 29 24.35 -25.11 -5.39
C ALA A 29 23.57 -26.43 -5.26
N GLN A 30 24.05 -27.35 -4.42
CA GLN A 30 23.35 -28.60 -4.10
C GLN A 30 22.03 -28.38 -3.34
N VAL A 31 22.03 -27.48 -2.35
CA VAL A 31 20.80 -27.10 -1.62
C VAL A 31 19.80 -26.42 -2.56
N ASN A 32 20.24 -25.49 -3.39
CA ASN A 32 19.38 -24.82 -4.37
C ASN A 32 18.79 -25.82 -5.37
N SER A 33 19.60 -26.76 -5.87
CA SER A 33 19.11 -27.85 -6.72
C SER A 33 18.08 -28.73 -6.01
N CYS A 34 18.21 -28.94 -4.71
CA CYS A 34 17.20 -29.67 -3.91
C CYS A 34 15.90 -28.86 -3.76
N ILE A 35 16.00 -27.55 -3.54
CA ILE A 35 14.83 -26.65 -3.46
C ILE A 35 14.09 -26.63 -4.80
N ASP A 36 14.81 -26.55 -5.92
CA ASP A 36 14.23 -26.60 -7.27
C ASP A 36 13.54 -27.93 -7.54
N GLN A 37 14.13 -29.05 -7.12
CA GLN A 37 13.48 -30.37 -7.16
C GLN A 37 12.20 -30.41 -6.30
N LEU A 38 12.23 -29.80 -5.11
CA LEU A 38 11.09 -29.76 -4.20
C LEU A 38 9.93 -28.91 -4.76
N LEU A 39 10.23 -27.79 -5.42
CA LEU A 39 9.27 -26.95 -6.12
C LEU A 39 8.66 -27.65 -7.34
N GLN A 40 9.46 -28.41 -8.09
CA GLN A 40 8.96 -29.26 -9.19
C GLN A 40 8.09 -30.43 -8.69
N MET A 41 8.34 -30.92 -7.48
CA MET A 41 7.57 -32.03 -6.88
C MET A 41 6.29 -31.56 -6.19
N GLN A 42 6.22 -30.32 -5.68
CA GLN A 42 4.97 -29.73 -5.18
C GLN A 42 3.91 -29.58 -6.27
N THR A 43 4.32 -29.54 -7.53
CA THR A 43 3.42 -29.52 -8.69
C THR A 43 2.81 -30.89 -9.01
N THR A 44 3.31 -31.97 -8.41
CA THR A 44 2.79 -33.34 -8.59
C THR A 44 2.42 -33.96 -7.24
N ALA A 45 1.12 -34.00 -6.95
CA ALA A 45 0.57 -34.36 -5.65
C ALA A 45 0.95 -35.79 -5.18
N SER A 46 1.94 -35.90 -4.29
CA SER A 46 1.97 -36.70 -3.05
C SER A 46 3.42 -36.96 -2.61
N MET A 47 3.82 -36.42 -1.44
CA MET A 47 5.10 -36.77 -0.82
C MET A 47 4.95 -38.07 -0.02
N THR A 48 5.69 -39.12 -0.40
CA THR A 48 5.66 -40.39 0.35
C THR A 48 6.51 -40.29 1.63
N PRO A 49 6.23 -41.08 2.68
CA PRO A 49 7.00 -41.08 3.94
C PRO A 49 8.51 -41.32 3.77
N LEU A 50 8.90 -42.12 2.76
CA LEU A 50 10.30 -42.37 2.41
C LEU A 50 11.02 -41.10 1.94
N MET A 51 10.30 -40.20 1.28
CA MET A 51 10.83 -38.94 0.75
C MET A 51 10.99 -37.89 1.85
N VAL A 52 10.08 -37.89 2.84
CA VAL A 52 10.19 -37.09 4.06
C VAL A 52 11.42 -37.51 4.86
N ASP A 53 11.67 -38.81 5.01
CA ASP A 53 12.86 -39.33 5.70
C ASP A 53 14.17 -38.95 4.97
N LYS A 54 14.19 -38.99 3.64
CA LYS A 54 15.32 -38.54 2.84
C LYS A 54 15.58 -37.04 3.01
N LEU A 55 14.53 -36.22 3.05
CA LEU A 55 14.65 -34.77 3.29
C LEU A 55 15.12 -34.46 4.70
N SER A 56 14.57 -35.14 5.72
CA SER A 56 15.00 -34.99 7.10
C SER A 56 16.49 -35.31 7.27
N ARG A 57 16.99 -36.36 6.61
CA ARG A 57 18.43 -36.70 6.60
C ARG A 57 19.28 -35.63 5.90
N GLN A 58 18.78 -35.02 4.83
CA GLN A 58 19.49 -33.94 4.13
C GLN A 58 19.50 -32.62 4.92
N PHE A 59 18.40 -32.30 5.62
CA PHE A 59 18.35 -31.16 6.54
C PHE A 59 19.26 -31.36 7.75
N ALA A 60 19.34 -32.59 8.29
CA ALA A 60 20.29 -32.92 9.35
C ALA A 60 21.74 -32.69 8.90
N ALA A 61 22.10 -33.14 7.69
CA ALA A 61 23.43 -32.89 7.12
C ALA A 61 23.72 -31.39 6.91
N ALA A 62 22.74 -30.60 6.46
CA ALA A 62 22.90 -29.15 6.33
C ALA A 62 23.10 -28.46 7.68
N SER A 63 22.39 -28.92 8.72
CA SER A 63 22.50 -28.40 10.08
C SER A 63 23.86 -28.73 10.72
N GLU A 64 24.33 -29.96 10.53
CA GLU A 64 25.66 -30.40 11.00
C GLU A 64 26.79 -29.58 10.34
N MET A 65 26.64 -29.21 9.07
CA MET A 65 27.59 -28.33 8.38
C MET A 65 27.56 -26.88 8.88
N LEU A 66 26.40 -26.35 9.27
CA LEU A 66 26.32 -25.03 9.90
C LEU A 66 26.98 -25.06 11.29
N ALA A 67 26.85 -26.17 12.02
CA ALA A 67 27.54 -26.37 13.28
C ALA A 67 29.07 -26.46 13.09
N GLU A 68 29.54 -27.19 12.07
CA GLU A 68 30.96 -27.30 11.73
C GLU A 68 31.56 -25.95 11.29
N LEU A 69 30.80 -25.16 10.52
CA LEU A 69 31.21 -23.79 10.16
C LEU A 69 31.29 -22.89 11.40
N ALA A 70 30.32 -22.97 12.30
CA ALA A 70 30.34 -22.23 13.56
C ALA A 70 31.53 -22.64 14.44
N GLU A 71 31.83 -23.94 14.53
CA GLU A 71 32.99 -24.46 15.25
C GLU A 71 34.31 -24.04 14.59
N THR A 72 34.39 -24.05 13.26
CA THR A 72 35.56 -23.58 12.51
C THR A 72 35.79 -22.08 12.71
N ILE A 73 34.72 -21.26 12.72
CA ILE A 73 34.79 -19.84 13.04
C ILE A 73 35.28 -19.66 14.49
N ASN A 74 34.72 -20.40 15.45
CA ASN A 74 35.13 -20.34 16.85
C ASN A 74 36.59 -20.80 17.06
N SER A 75 37.02 -21.85 16.37
CA SER A 75 38.38 -22.37 16.41
C SER A 75 39.36 -21.40 15.76
N THR A 76 38.99 -20.77 14.63
CA THR A 76 39.78 -19.72 13.99
C THR A 76 39.93 -18.48 14.89
N ILE A 77 38.86 -18.11 15.62
CA ILE A 77 38.89 -17.05 16.65
C ILE A 77 39.79 -17.45 17.83
N ALA A 78 39.82 -18.72 18.22
CA ALA A 78 40.66 -19.23 19.30
C ALA A 78 42.15 -19.33 18.91
N LEU A 79 42.45 -19.80 17.69
CA LEU A 79 43.80 -19.96 17.15
C LEU A 79 44.50 -18.60 16.97
N THR A 80 43.73 -17.59 16.54
CA THR A 80 44.20 -16.19 16.43
C THR A 80 44.32 -15.49 17.79
N ARG A 81 43.72 -16.06 18.86
CA ARG A 81 43.88 -15.61 20.25
C ARG A 81 45.18 -16.06 20.92
N HIS A 82 45.75 -17.21 20.50
CA HIS A 82 46.95 -17.78 21.14
C HIS A 82 48.28 -17.37 20.48
N SER A 83 48.25 -16.78 19.29
CA SER A 83 49.43 -16.42 18.51
C SER A 83 49.60 -14.90 18.36
N ARG A 84 49.71 -14.17 19.50
CA ARG A 84 50.51 -12.94 19.70
C ARG A 84 50.00 -12.12 20.90
N THR A 85 50.93 -11.85 21.80
CA THR A 85 50.89 -10.82 22.84
C THR A 85 50.80 -9.40 22.26
N GLN A 86 49.64 -9.01 21.71
CA GLN A 86 49.15 -7.63 21.77
C GLN A 86 47.71 -7.59 21.23
N ALA A 87 46.80 -7.16 22.09
CA ALA A 87 45.37 -7.14 21.84
C ALA A 87 44.97 -6.24 20.66
N ARG A 88 44.37 -6.85 19.64
CA ARG A 88 43.24 -6.25 18.92
C ARG A 88 42.17 -7.34 18.78
N ARG A 89 41.07 -7.20 19.51
CA ARG A 89 39.87 -8.02 19.31
C ARG A 89 39.46 -7.87 17.84
N LEU A 90 39.49 -8.95 17.06
CA LEU A 90 38.76 -8.99 15.79
C LEU A 90 37.28 -8.82 16.16
N HIS A 91 36.74 -7.66 15.83
CA HIS A 91 35.33 -7.37 16.01
C HIS A 91 34.58 -8.01 14.84
N LEU A 92 33.33 -8.40 15.06
CA LEU A 92 32.43 -8.89 13.99
C LEU A 92 32.28 -7.88 12.83
N THR A 93 32.70 -6.63 13.02
CA THR A 93 32.84 -5.57 12.01
C THR A 93 33.94 -5.81 10.98
N ASP A 94 34.85 -6.76 11.24
CA ASP A 94 36.00 -7.06 10.38
C ASP A 94 35.67 -8.12 9.31
N ILE A 95 34.45 -8.67 9.35
CA ILE A 95 33.91 -9.51 8.27
C ILE A 95 33.55 -8.59 7.10
N PRO A 96 34.07 -8.84 5.88
CA PRO A 96 33.76 -7.99 4.73
C PRO A 96 32.24 -7.93 4.49
N ALA A 97 31.72 -6.76 4.13
CA ALA A 97 30.28 -6.53 3.96
C ALA A 97 29.62 -7.45 2.92
N ASN A 98 30.36 -7.90 1.90
CA ASN A 98 29.84 -8.73 0.81
C ASN A 98 29.38 -10.13 1.27
N PRO A 99 30.22 -10.95 1.95
CA PRO A 99 29.80 -12.22 2.53
C PRO A 99 28.57 -12.12 3.43
N MET A 100 28.53 -11.10 4.30
CA MET A 100 27.37 -10.91 5.18
C MET A 100 26.12 -10.44 4.43
N SER A 101 26.26 -9.65 3.38
CA SER A 101 25.15 -9.28 2.50
C SER A 101 24.49 -10.52 1.88
N VAL A 102 25.30 -11.48 1.38
CA VAL A 102 24.79 -12.72 0.77
C VAL A 102 24.07 -13.61 1.79
N VAL A 103 24.65 -13.81 2.98
CA VAL A 103 24.02 -14.62 4.04
C VAL A 103 22.71 -13.98 4.51
N THR A 104 22.66 -12.66 4.64
CA THR A 104 21.47 -11.95 5.13
C THR A 104 20.37 -11.84 4.06
N GLU A 105 20.76 -11.71 2.79
CA GLU A 105 19.83 -11.70 1.65
C GLU A 105 19.13 -13.05 1.45
N LEU A 106 19.78 -14.14 1.87
CA LEU A 106 19.28 -15.51 1.74
C LEU A 106 18.62 -16.06 3.02
N SER A 107 18.71 -15.36 4.15
CA SER A 107 18.15 -15.82 5.43
C SER A 107 16.74 -15.29 5.65
N ASP A 108 15.82 -16.17 6.03
CA ASP A 108 14.46 -15.77 6.43
C ASP A 108 14.46 -14.99 7.77
N LEU A 109 13.35 -14.29 8.03
CA LEU A 109 13.19 -13.42 9.22
C LEU A 109 13.37 -14.22 10.53
N THR A 110 12.95 -15.48 10.53
CA THR A 110 12.99 -16.41 11.66
C THR A 110 14.42 -16.82 12.01
N THR A 111 15.25 -17.09 11.00
CA THR A 111 16.66 -17.47 11.12
C THR A 111 17.48 -16.31 11.69
N ILE A 112 17.21 -15.08 11.24
CA ILE A 112 17.85 -13.87 11.77
C ILE A 112 17.43 -13.61 13.23
N ALA A 113 16.15 -13.81 13.56
CA ALA A 113 15.65 -13.66 14.93
C ALA A 113 16.29 -14.67 15.90
N HIS A 114 16.51 -15.92 15.46
CA HIS A 114 17.22 -16.94 16.25
C HIS A 114 18.71 -16.60 16.43
N LEU A 115 19.39 -16.09 15.39
CA LEU A 115 20.77 -15.63 15.53
C LEU A 115 20.93 -14.42 16.46
N LYS A 116 19.90 -13.56 16.50
CA LYS A 116 19.85 -12.35 17.34
C LYS A 116 19.75 -12.66 18.82
N SER A 117 19.05 -13.74 19.21
CA SER A 117 18.88 -14.11 20.63
C SER A 117 20.20 -14.53 21.29
N THR A 118 21.21 -14.88 20.49
CA THR A 118 22.48 -15.46 20.97
C THR A 118 23.66 -14.48 21.00
N ALA A 119 23.63 -13.31 20.32
CA ALA A 119 24.76 -12.37 20.35
C ALA A 119 24.43 -10.89 20.03
N ARG A 120 24.52 -10.00 21.03
CA ARG A 120 24.37 -8.54 20.89
C ARG A 120 25.34 -7.92 19.85
N HIS A 121 26.54 -8.49 19.71
CA HIS A 121 27.53 -8.04 18.72
C HIS A 121 27.12 -8.35 17.27
N PHE A 122 26.35 -9.43 17.05
CA PHE A 122 25.87 -9.79 15.73
C PHE A 122 24.76 -8.82 15.27
N THR A 123 23.84 -8.48 16.17
CA THR A 123 22.79 -7.47 15.91
C THR A 123 23.37 -6.14 15.42
N ASN A 124 24.43 -5.65 16.07
CA ASN A 124 25.07 -4.38 15.69
C ASN A 124 25.77 -4.45 14.33
N ALA A 125 26.32 -5.62 13.95
CA ALA A 125 27.00 -5.81 12.67
C ALA A 125 26.02 -5.96 11.50
N VAL A 126 24.85 -6.55 11.73
CA VAL A 126 23.82 -6.77 10.70
C VAL A 126 22.89 -5.57 10.54
N ARG A 127 22.82 -4.67 11.53
CA ARG A 127 22.01 -3.44 11.49
C ARG A 127 22.18 -2.65 10.18
N PRO A 128 23.39 -2.22 9.76
CA PRO A 128 23.55 -1.45 8.54
C PRO A 128 23.12 -2.21 7.29
N VAL A 129 23.24 -3.54 7.30
CA VAL A 129 22.83 -4.40 6.17
C VAL A 129 21.30 -4.42 6.06
N ILE A 130 20.59 -4.59 7.17
CA ILE A 130 19.13 -4.60 7.18
C ILE A 130 18.59 -3.21 6.82
N SER A 131 19.10 -2.15 7.46
CA SER A 131 18.63 -0.78 7.22
C SER A 131 18.94 -0.30 5.81
N ASN A 132 20.15 -0.56 5.29
CA ASN A 132 20.61 0.06 4.05
C ASN A 132 20.36 -0.79 2.81
N ILE A 133 20.05 -2.08 2.95
CA ILE A 133 19.89 -3.00 1.81
C ILE A 133 18.52 -3.64 1.83
N ARG A 134 18.16 -4.32 2.92
CA ARG A 134 16.94 -5.15 2.93
C ARG A 134 15.67 -4.31 3.02
N LEU A 135 15.60 -3.36 3.94
CA LEU A 135 14.42 -2.52 4.11
C LEU A 135 14.09 -1.72 2.83
N PRO A 136 15.04 -1.04 2.15
CA PRO A 136 14.78 -0.43 0.85
C PRO A 136 14.27 -1.41 -0.20
N LYS A 137 14.88 -2.60 -0.33
CA LYS A 137 14.38 -3.64 -1.25
C LYS A 137 12.96 -4.10 -0.90
N ALA A 138 12.62 -4.19 0.38
CA ALA A 138 11.28 -4.58 0.83
C ALA A 138 10.25 -3.50 0.48
N ILE A 139 10.60 -2.21 0.64
CA ILE A 139 9.76 -1.06 0.27
C ILE A 139 9.46 -1.08 -1.23
N GLU A 140 10.49 -1.28 -2.06
CA GLU A 140 10.33 -1.41 -3.51
C GLU A 140 9.43 -2.59 -3.88
N ARG A 141 9.66 -3.77 -3.27
CA ARG A 141 8.82 -4.96 -3.49
C ARG A 141 7.38 -4.79 -3.04
N ALA A 142 7.14 -3.99 -1.99
CA ALA A 142 5.81 -3.68 -1.49
C ALA A 142 5.05 -2.65 -2.35
N GLY A 143 5.70 -2.05 -3.36
CA GLY A 143 5.09 -1.06 -4.26
C GLY A 143 4.97 0.34 -3.68
N VAL A 144 5.65 0.61 -2.56
CA VAL A 144 5.66 1.91 -1.86
C VAL A 144 6.95 2.71 -2.05
N GLY A 145 7.84 2.26 -2.94
CA GLY A 145 9.01 3.02 -3.39
C GLY A 145 8.63 4.44 -3.81
N GLY A 146 9.33 5.44 -3.28
CA GLY A 146 9.04 6.86 -3.51
C GLY A 146 7.77 7.41 -2.85
N VAL A 147 6.96 6.58 -2.19
CA VAL A 147 5.70 6.98 -1.54
C VAL A 147 5.80 6.91 -0.02
N VAL A 148 6.44 5.86 0.51
CA VAL A 148 6.68 5.69 1.94
C VAL A 148 8.17 5.48 2.16
N GLN A 149 8.71 6.20 3.14
CA GLN A 149 10.06 5.98 3.65
C GLN A 149 10.03 5.81 5.16
N PHE A 150 11.04 5.15 5.70
CA PHE A 150 11.22 5.03 7.15
C PHE A 150 12.32 5.97 7.61
N ASP A 151 12.15 6.50 8.82
CA ASP A 151 13.12 7.39 9.46
C ASP A 151 14.52 6.73 9.52
N ASP A 152 15.58 7.47 9.23
CA ASP A 152 16.95 6.96 9.25
C ASP A 152 17.48 6.79 10.69
N GLN A 153 16.78 7.34 11.68
CA GLN A 153 17.09 7.26 13.10
C GLN A 153 16.34 6.13 13.84
N LEU A 154 15.67 5.23 13.12
CA LEU A 154 14.97 4.10 13.75
C LEU A 154 15.93 3.23 14.58
N SER A 155 15.44 2.78 15.74
CA SER A 155 16.18 1.83 16.59
C SER A 155 16.26 0.45 15.94
N ASP A 156 17.12 -0.43 16.45
CA ASP A 156 17.22 -1.82 15.98
C ASP A 156 15.89 -2.59 16.05
N GLY A 157 15.12 -2.33 17.10
CA GLY A 157 13.80 -2.92 17.26
C GLY A 157 12.84 -2.41 16.20
N ASP A 158 12.90 -1.10 15.93
CA ASP A 158 12.00 -0.44 15.00
C ASP A 158 12.33 -0.73 13.54
N VAL A 159 13.61 -0.84 13.15
CA VAL A 159 13.99 -1.27 11.79
C VAL A 159 13.47 -2.67 11.49
N MET A 160 13.57 -3.59 12.46
CA MET A 160 13.01 -4.94 12.30
C MET A 160 11.49 -4.91 12.22
N LYS A 161 10.84 -4.05 13.01
CA LYS A 161 9.40 -3.86 12.98
C LYS A 161 8.94 -3.27 11.65
N ALA A 162 9.64 -2.26 11.14
CA ALA A 162 9.41 -1.68 9.82
C ALA A 162 9.51 -2.73 8.72
N MET A 163 10.60 -3.50 8.70
CA MET A 163 10.80 -4.58 7.75
C MET A 163 9.66 -5.61 7.80
N TRP A 164 9.28 -6.03 9.00
CA TRP A 164 8.15 -6.93 9.20
C TRP A 164 6.82 -6.34 8.70
N VAL A 165 6.48 -5.08 9.02
CA VAL A 165 5.26 -4.43 8.54
C VAL A 165 5.24 -4.34 7.01
N VAL A 166 6.39 -4.06 6.38
CA VAL A 166 6.52 -3.96 4.92
C VAL A 166 6.37 -5.34 4.26
N GLU A 167 7.09 -6.35 4.75
CA GLU A 167 7.12 -7.70 4.17
C GLU A 167 5.81 -8.46 4.40
N GLU A 168 5.14 -8.27 5.53
CA GLU A 168 3.89 -8.98 5.84
C GLU A 168 2.66 -8.37 5.17
N GLY A 169 2.87 -7.53 4.15
CA GLY A 169 1.83 -6.92 3.33
C GLY A 169 0.81 -7.94 2.81
N GLY A 170 1.22 -9.19 2.60
CA GLY A 170 0.36 -10.28 2.15
C GLY A 170 -0.31 -9.98 0.80
N GLU A 171 -1.42 -10.66 0.53
CA GLU A 171 -2.26 -10.41 -0.64
C GLU A 171 -2.89 -9.01 -0.55
N GLY A 172 -2.54 -8.12 -1.49
CA GLY A 172 -2.91 -6.70 -1.47
C GLY A 172 -1.74 -5.75 -1.17
N GLY A 173 -0.67 -6.25 -0.53
CA GLY A 173 0.56 -5.49 -0.28
C GLY A 173 0.29 -4.13 0.37
N TRP A 174 1.03 -3.12 -0.04
CA TRP A 174 0.79 -1.72 0.33
C TRP A 174 0.13 -0.91 -0.80
N GLY A 175 -0.33 -1.57 -1.87
CA GLY A 175 -0.79 -0.91 -3.09
C GLY A 175 -1.89 0.12 -2.84
N GLU A 176 -2.94 -0.26 -2.13
CA GLU A 176 -4.07 0.63 -1.81
C GLU A 176 -3.64 1.85 -0.97
N VAL A 177 -2.69 1.66 -0.05
CA VAL A 177 -2.13 2.77 0.74
C VAL A 177 -1.29 3.69 -0.13
N ALA A 178 -0.44 3.13 -0.99
CA ALA A 178 0.37 3.89 -1.92
C ALA A 178 -0.51 4.73 -2.86
N ASP A 179 -1.57 4.13 -3.39
CA ASP A 179 -2.50 4.80 -4.30
C ASP A 179 -3.30 5.88 -3.58
N THR A 180 -3.76 5.63 -2.35
CA THR A 180 -4.45 6.66 -1.54
C THR A 180 -3.51 7.82 -1.16
N LEU A 181 -2.22 7.56 -0.92
CA LEU A 181 -1.21 8.61 -0.69
C LEU A 181 -0.92 9.42 -1.96
N ARG A 182 -0.78 8.77 -3.12
CA ARG A 182 -0.65 9.44 -4.43
C ARG A 182 -1.89 10.24 -4.80
N PHE A 183 -3.07 9.79 -4.36
CA PHE A 183 -4.33 10.53 -4.51
C PHE A 183 -4.33 11.78 -3.62
N ALA A 184 -3.73 11.72 -2.42
CA ALA A 184 -3.69 12.83 -1.47
C ALA A 184 -2.66 13.92 -1.81
N GLU A 185 -1.53 13.55 -2.40
CA GLU A 185 -0.40 14.46 -2.65
C GLU A 185 -0.80 15.69 -3.50
N PRO A 186 -1.46 15.53 -4.66
CA PRO A 186 -1.82 16.67 -5.48
C PRO A 186 -2.76 17.66 -4.75
N PHE A 187 -3.51 17.21 -3.73
CA PHE A 187 -4.39 18.07 -2.95
C PHE A 187 -3.63 18.90 -1.89
N GLY A 188 -2.31 18.74 -1.82
CA GLY A 188 -1.47 19.37 -0.80
C GLY A 188 -1.68 18.79 0.59
N CYS A 189 -2.34 17.62 0.69
CA CYS A 189 -2.61 16.97 1.98
C CYS A 189 -1.37 16.28 2.55
N CYS A 190 -0.45 15.83 1.70
CA CYS A 190 0.84 15.28 2.08
C CYS A 190 1.91 15.61 1.03
N GLN A 191 3.17 15.37 1.39
CA GLN A 191 4.30 15.40 0.47
C GLN A 191 4.88 13.98 0.43
N LEU A 192 5.10 13.46 -0.77
CA LEU A 192 5.71 12.14 -0.94
C LEU A 192 7.24 12.27 -1.09
N PRO A 193 8.01 11.30 -0.57
CA PRO A 193 7.56 10.19 0.28
C PRO A 193 7.16 10.65 1.70
N VAL A 194 6.15 10.01 2.30
CA VAL A 194 5.81 10.21 3.72
C VAL A 194 6.78 9.44 4.61
N THR A 195 7.20 10.04 5.73
CA THR A 195 8.15 9.44 6.67
C THR A 195 7.44 8.74 7.82
N VAL A 196 7.67 7.43 7.96
CA VAL A 196 7.22 6.59 9.08
C VAL A 196 8.32 6.51 10.12
N GLY A 197 8.04 7.02 11.32
CA GLY A 197 8.99 7.07 12.44
C GLY A 197 8.74 6.02 13.52
N ALA A 198 9.55 6.05 14.57
CA ALA A 198 9.42 5.11 15.69
C ALA A 198 8.04 5.19 16.36
N VAL A 199 7.49 6.40 16.51
CA VAL A 199 6.15 6.61 17.10
C VAL A 199 5.06 5.92 16.28
N ASP A 200 5.13 6.00 14.94
CA ASP A 200 4.17 5.31 14.07
C ASP A 200 4.25 3.82 14.24
N LEU A 201 5.47 3.28 14.29
CA LEU A 201 5.68 1.86 14.47
C LEU A 201 5.13 1.36 15.81
N GLN A 202 4.99 2.20 16.84
CA GLN A 202 4.37 1.82 18.10
C GLN A 202 2.84 1.73 18.05
N THR A 203 2.19 2.19 16.96
CA THR A 203 0.74 2.06 16.75
C THR A 203 0.23 0.63 16.96
N HIS A 204 1.00 -0.37 16.51
CA HIS A 204 0.66 -1.78 16.69
C HIS A 204 1.65 -2.41 17.65
N ALA A 205 1.21 -2.80 18.85
CA ALA A 205 2.12 -3.28 19.89
C ALA A 205 2.74 -4.64 19.52
N THR A 206 1.99 -5.48 18.80
CA THR A 206 2.40 -6.85 18.45
C THR A 206 2.01 -7.22 17.02
N LYS A 207 2.55 -8.34 16.52
CA LYS A 207 2.14 -8.93 15.25
C LYS A 207 0.66 -9.33 15.23
N ALA A 208 0.15 -9.86 16.34
CA ALA A 208 -1.26 -10.23 16.45
C ALA A 208 -2.18 -8.99 16.40
N ASP A 209 -1.78 -7.91 17.06
CA ASP A 209 -2.51 -6.62 17.04
C ASP A 209 -2.62 -6.08 15.61
N TYR A 210 -1.49 -6.07 14.89
CA TYR A 210 -1.41 -5.67 13.49
C TYR A 210 -2.26 -6.55 12.55
N SER A 211 -2.31 -7.86 12.79
CA SER A 211 -3.09 -8.81 11.98
C SER A 211 -4.58 -8.88 12.36
N SER A 212 -5.01 -8.20 13.41
CA SER A 212 -6.41 -8.26 13.89
C SER A 212 -7.38 -7.33 13.15
N LEU A 213 -6.86 -6.47 12.28
CA LEU A 213 -7.64 -5.54 11.46
C LEU A 213 -7.28 -5.72 9.98
N PRO A 214 -8.13 -5.25 9.05
CA PRO A 214 -7.80 -5.28 7.63
C PRO A 214 -6.47 -4.59 7.36
N ARG A 215 -5.70 -5.19 6.44
CA ARG A 215 -4.32 -4.80 6.14
C ARG A 215 -4.19 -3.33 5.75
N PHE A 216 -5.11 -2.83 4.91
CA PHE A 216 -5.16 -1.43 4.53
C PHE A 216 -5.33 -0.52 5.76
N CYS A 217 -6.26 -0.84 6.66
CA CYS A 217 -6.51 -0.05 7.86
C CYS A 217 -5.27 0.02 8.75
N THR A 218 -4.60 -1.11 9.00
CA THR A 218 -3.42 -1.13 9.89
C THR A 218 -2.22 -0.42 9.29
N GLN A 219 -2.00 -0.54 7.98
CA GLN A 219 -0.98 0.26 7.28
C GLN A 219 -1.32 1.74 7.31
N TRP A 220 -2.58 2.10 7.07
CA TRP A 220 -3.02 3.48 7.08
C TRP A 220 -2.90 4.12 8.46
N MET A 221 -3.09 3.36 9.55
CA MET A 221 -2.82 3.88 10.90
C MET A 221 -1.35 4.33 11.09
N LEU A 222 -0.40 3.77 10.32
CA LEU A 222 1.01 4.15 10.37
C LEU A 222 1.31 5.44 9.59
N VAL A 223 0.64 5.65 8.45
CA VAL A 223 0.95 6.75 7.52
C VAL A 223 -0.06 7.89 7.55
N GLY A 224 -1.27 7.64 8.05
CA GLY A 224 -2.40 8.57 7.99
C GLY A 224 -2.12 9.89 8.72
N ARG A 225 -1.24 9.86 9.74
CA ARG A 225 -0.81 11.08 10.45
C ARG A 225 -0.09 12.09 9.54
N CYS A 226 0.46 11.63 8.41
CA CYS A 226 1.17 12.47 7.43
C CYS A 226 0.23 13.15 6.42
N VAL A 227 -1.08 12.86 6.49
CA VAL A 227 -2.09 13.36 5.55
C VAL A 227 -2.98 14.37 6.27
N ALA A 228 -2.64 15.66 6.18
CA ALA A 228 -3.33 16.74 6.87
C ALA A 228 -4.36 17.44 5.98
N PHE A 229 -5.55 17.68 6.52
CA PHE A 229 -6.55 18.54 5.88
C PHE A 229 -6.21 20.00 6.19
N ARG A 230 -5.82 20.76 5.16
CA ARG A 230 -5.45 22.17 5.31
C ARG A 230 -6.22 23.05 4.35
N ARG A 231 -6.74 24.17 4.85
CA ARG A 231 -7.33 25.23 4.02
C ARG A 231 -6.24 26.10 3.39
N PRO A 232 -6.55 26.86 2.33
CA PRO A 232 -5.63 27.86 1.77
C PRO A 232 -5.17 28.91 2.78
N THR A 233 -5.94 29.14 3.85
CA THR A 233 -5.61 30.05 4.95
C THR A 233 -4.55 29.48 5.91
N GLY A 234 -4.13 28.22 5.73
CA GLY A 234 -3.24 27.51 6.65
C GLY A 234 -3.96 26.86 7.84
N GLN A 235 -5.27 27.07 8.00
CA GLN A 235 -6.07 26.40 9.03
C GLN A 235 -6.08 24.88 8.79
N GLN A 236 -5.79 24.11 9.83
CA GLN A 236 -5.87 22.65 9.81
C GLN A 236 -7.26 22.19 10.27
N ASP A 237 -7.93 21.40 9.45
CA ASP A 237 -9.27 20.85 9.74
C ASP A 237 -9.20 19.43 10.33
N GLY A 238 -8.00 18.87 10.45
CA GLY A 238 -7.76 17.54 10.98
C GLY A 238 -6.68 16.81 10.20
N THR A 239 -6.57 15.51 10.45
CA THR A 239 -5.59 14.65 9.81
C THR A 239 -6.28 13.35 9.45
N LEU A 240 -6.13 12.86 8.22
CA LEU A 240 -6.76 11.63 7.74
C LEU A 240 -6.07 10.40 8.36
N GLN A 241 -6.16 10.27 9.67
CA GLN A 241 -5.59 9.20 10.47
C GLN A 241 -6.70 8.27 10.93
N LEU A 242 -6.42 6.96 10.93
CA LEU A 242 -7.25 5.98 11.59
C LEU A 242 -6.77 5.77 13.03
N PHE A 243 -7.70 5.70 13.96
CA PHE A 243 -7.45 5.48 15.38
C PHE A 243 -8.14 4.19 15.81
N ARG A 244 -7.40 3.30 16.49
CA ARG A 244 -7.98 2.13 17.15
C ARG A 244 -8.33 2.48 18.59
N HIS A 245 -9.56 2.18 19.00
CA HIS A 245 -10.02 2.38 20.37
C HIS A 245 -10.16 1.03 21.11
N SER A 246 -10.19 1.05 22.45
CA SER A 246 -10.14 -0.14 23.31
C SER A 246 -11.32 -1.10 23.16
N ASN A 247 -12.45 -0.61 22.62
CA ASN A 247 -13.66 -1.37 22.31
C ASN A 247 -13.67 -1.93 20.87
N ASN A 248 -12.50 -2.01 20.21
CA ASN A 248 -12.35 -2.37 18.80
C ASN A 248 -13.06 -1.43 17.81
N GLU A 249 -13.51 -0.24 18.25
CA GLU A 249 -13.94 0.79 17.32
C GLU A 249 -12.75 1.37 16.57
N ILE A 250 -12.97 1.68 15.29
CA ILE A 250 -12.04 2.47 14.50
C ILE A 250 -12.67 3.83 14.26
N ARG A 251 -11.88 4.88 14.47
CA ARG A 251 -12.27 6.27 14.20
C ARG A 251 -11.36 6.87 13.14
N VAL A 252 -11.83 7.88 12.42
CA VAL A 252 -11.06 8.54 11.35
C VAL A 252 -11.14 10.07 11.48
N ILE A 253 -10.10 10.80 11.08
CA ILE A 253 -9.99 12.27 11.19
C ILE A 253 -9.73 12.75 12.63
N CYS A 254 -10.67 12.47 13.53
CA CYS A 254 -10.62 12.82 14.95
C CYS A 254 -10.85 11.57 15.80
N ASN A 255 -10.19 11.48 16.95
CA ASN A 255 -10.39 10.37 17.90
C ASN A 255 -11.65 10.57 18.77
N GLU A 256 -12.79 10.82 18.15
CA GLU A 256 -14.06 11.13 18.82
C GLU A 256 -15.17 10.14 18.40
N PRO A 257 -16.16 9.84 19.26
CA PRO A 257 -17.22 8.88 18.95
C PRO A 257 -18.05 9.19 17.69
N GLY A 258 -18.14 10.47 17.31
CA GLY A 258 -18.80 10.88 16.08
C GLY A 258 -18.15 10.33 14.81
N PHE A 259 -16.84 10.08 14.87
CA PHE A 259 -16.00 9.75 13.73
C PHE A 259 -15.75 8.24 13.57
N THR A 260 -16.55 7.42 14.24
CA THR A 260 -16.48 5.96 14.14
C THR A 260 -16.86 5.48 12.74
N ILE A 261 -16.09 4.51 12.23
CA ILE A 261 -16.37 3.78 11.00
C ILE A 261 -16.76 2.34 11.32
N THR A 262 -17.61 1.76 10.48
CA THR A 262 -17.99 0.34 10.55
C THR A 262 -17.36 -0.38 9.36
N LEU A 263 -16.46 -1.32 9.65
CA LEU A 263 -15.90 -2.21 8.64
C LEU A 263 -16.87 -3.37 8.36
N ASN A 264 -16.95 -3.81 7.11
CA ASN A 264 -17.87 -4.87 6.67
C ASN A 264 -19.31 -4.66 7.20
N PRO A 265 -19.92 -3.48 6.95
CA PRO A 265 -21.31 -3.28 7.34
C PRO A 265 -22.20 -4.31 6.62
N PRO A 266 -23.37 -4.67 7.20
CA PRO A 266 -24.33 -5.52 6.50
C PRO A 266 -24.81 -4.81 5.22
N LEU A 267 -24.64 -5.49 4.08
CA LEU A 267 -24.96 -5.00 2.73
C LEU A 267 -25.82 -6.04 1.97
N PRO A 268 -26.88 -5.63 1.24
CA PRO A 268 -27.45 -4.28 1.22
C PRO A 268 -28.08 -3.91 2.57
N GLN A 269 -28.26 -2.62 2.83
CA GLN A 269 -28.83 -2.21 4.11
C GLN A 269 -30.28 -2.70 4.23
N PRO A 270 -30.67 -3.33 5.36
CA PRO A 270 -31.91 -4.11 5.48
C PRO A 270 -33.21 -3.30 5.26
N ASN A 271 -33.14 -1.96 5.34
CA ASN A 271 -34.29 -1.07 5.18
C ASN A 271 -34.26 -0.25 3.87
N ARG A 272 -33.42 -0.62 2.89
CA ARG A 272 -33.25 0.18 1.68
C ARG A 272 -33.74 -0.54 0.42
N PRO A 273 -34.26 0.21 -0.58
CA PRO A 273 -34.60 -0.35 -1.87
C PRO A 273 -33.40 -1.10 -2.48
N VAL A 274 -33.66 -2.29 -3.02
CA VAL A 274 -32.67 -3.13 -3.70
C VAL A 274 -32.26 -2.42 -5.00
N HIS A 275 -31.19 -1.63 -4.94
CA HIS A 275 -30.60 -0.93 -6.08
C HIS A 275 -29.91 -1.89 -7.08
N PRO A 276 -29.67 -1.57 -8.37
CA PRO A 276 -28.90 -2.43 -9.27
C PRO A 276 -27.49 -2.78 -8.76
N PHE A 277 -26.89 -1.92 -7.95
CA PHE A 277 -25.66 -2.19 -7.22
C PHE A 277 -25.86 -2.99 -5.92
N SER A 278 -27.07 -3.44 -5.60
CA SER A 278 -27.39 -4.23 -4.41
C SER A 278 -27.39 -5.74 -4.65
N GLN A 279 -27.25 -6.20 -5.91
CA GLN A 279 -26.66 -7.51 -6.23
C GLN A 279 -25.13 -7.44 -6.04
N HIS A 280 -24.72 -7.10 -4.82
CA HIS A 280 -23.72 -6.08 -4.55
C HIS A 280 -22.32 -6.31 -5.15
N PRO A 281 -21.90 -5.53 -6.18
CA PRO A 281 -20.54 -5.59 -6.70
C PRO A 281 -19.49 -5.35 -5.61
N PHE A 282 -19.78 -4.57 -4.55
CA PHE A 282 -18.78 -4.42 -3.49
C PHE A 282 -18.67 -5.67 -2.61
N ALA A 283 -19.68 -6.54 -2.56
CA ALA A 283 -19.57 -7.83 -1.87
C ALA A 283 -18.86 -8.85 -2.76
N HIS A 284 -19.21 -8.89 -4.05
CA HIS A 284 -18.56 -9.76 -5.04
C HIS A 284 -17.10 -9.39 -5.32
N HIS A 285 -16.75 -8.12 -5.15
CA HIS A 285 -15.39 -7.60 -5.33
C HIS A 285 -14.75 -7.14 -4.02
N ALA A 286 -15.34 -7.48 -2.87
CA ALA A 286 -14.78 -7.16 -1.56
C ALA A 286 -13.38 -7.74 -1.46
N LYS A 287 -12.40 -6.88 -1.16
CA LYS A 287 -11.04 -7.31 -0.84
C LYS A 287 -10.96 -7.50 0.68
N PRO A 288 -10.62 -8.69 1.20
CA PRO A 288 -10.51 -8.89 2.65
C PRO A 288 -9.54 -7.92 3.34
N HIS A 289 -8.48 -7.50 2.64
CA HIS A 289 -7.50 -6.53 3.14
C HIS A 289 -7.95 -5.06 3.04
N ASP A 290 -8.95 -4.75 2.23
CA ASP A 290 -9.53 -3.42 2.00
C ASP A 290 -11.07 -3.53 1.92
N PRO A 291 -11.74 -3.81 3.05
CA PRO A 291 -13.15 -4.19 3.07
C PRO A 291 -14.08 -2.98 2.89
N PRO A 292 -15.35 -3.20 2.52
CA PRO A 292 -16.38 -2.16 2.54
C PRO A 292 -16.48 -1.45 3.89
N VAL A 293 -16.77 -0.15 3.87
CA VAL A 293 -16.83 0.70 5.07
C VAL A 293 -18.07 1.57 5.09
N ARG A 294 -18.67 1.78 6.25
CA ARG A 294 -19.72 2.78 6.48
C ARG A 294 -19.25 3.82 7.48
N HIS A 295 -19.57 5.08 7.24
CA HIS A 295 -19.37 6.17 8.21
C HIS A 295 -20.49 7.21 8.15
N ARG A 296 -20.54 8.11 9.13
CA ARG A 296 -21.49 9.23 9.21
C ARG A 296 -20.81 10.60 9.11
N ILE A 297 -19.53 10.61 8.83
CA ILE A 297 -18.75 11.85 8.71
C ILE A 297 -19.17 12.59 7.45
N ALA A 298 -19.44 13.88 7.57
CA ALA A 298 -19.72 14.78 6.47
C ALA A 298 -18.99 16.12 6.69
N TRP A 299 -18.84 16.87 5.61
CA TRP A 299 -18.35 18.24 5.69
C TRP A 299 -19.53 19.21 5.75
N GLU A 300 -19.51 20.11 6.74
CA GLU A 300 -20.49 21.18 6.90
C GLU A 300 -19.82 22.53 6.62
N SER A 301 -20.39 23.29 5.67
CA SER A 301 -19.83 24.58 5.26
C SER A 301 -19.76 25.55 6.44
N GLY A 302 -18.59 26.14 6.67
CA GLY A 302 -18.34 27.07 7.78
C GLY A 302 -18.05 26.40 9.13
N VAL A 303 -18.41 25.13 9.31
CA VAL A 303 -18.19 24.38 10.57
C VAL A 303 -16.97 23.46 10.45
N GLY A 304 -16.89 22.67 9.38
CA GLY A 304 -15.83 21.67 9.16
C GLY A 304 -16.38 20.26 9.20
N TRP A 305 -15.60 19.30 9.70
CA TRP A 305 -16.05 17.92 9.83
C TRP A 305 -17.10 17.77 10.92
N GLY A 306 -18.21 17.12 10.59
CA GLY A 306 -19.28 16.79 11.51
C GLY A 306 -19.86 15.41 11.24
N THR A 307 -20.96 15.09 11.92
CA THR A 307 -21.63 13.80 11.80
C THR A 307 -23.09 13.97 11.43
N VAL A 308 -23.53 13.23 10.41
CA VAL A 308 -24.95 13.17 10.04
C VAL A 308 -25.72 12.17 10.91
N GLY A 309 -27.05 12.23 10.81
CA GLY A 309 -27.95 11.31 11.53
C GLY A 309 -27.62 9.82 11.29
N VAL A 310 -28.01 8.97 12.24
CA VAL A 310 -27.67 7.53 12.28
C VAL A 310 -27.96 6.81 10.95
N ASN A 311 -29.08 7.15 10.30
CA ASN A 311 -29.52 6.51 9.07
C ASN A 311 -28.92 7.13 7.79
N ASN A 312 -28.17 8.24 7.93
CA ASN A 312 -27.68 9.05 6.83
C ASN A 312 -26.23 8.74 6.42
N GLY A 313 -25.62 7.71 7.01
CA GLY A 313 -24.26 7.30 6.66
C GLY A 313 -24.15 6.63 5.29
N ALA A 314 -23.16 7.04 4.50
CA ALA A 314 -22.79 6.44 3.23
C ALA A 314 -22.04 5.11 3.43
N GLY A 315 -22.28 4.15 2.53
CA GLY A 315 -21.51 2.92 2.40
C GLY A 315 -20.50 3.03 1.26
N TRP A 316 -19.25 2.68 1.49
CA TRP A 316 -18.17 2.73 0.53
C TRP A 316 -17.76 1.32 0.13
N ALA A 317 -17.36 1.16 -1.13
CA ALA A 317 -16.93 -0.14 -1.65
C ALA A 317 -15.69 -0.70 -0.94
N SER A 318 -14.83 0.18 -0.44
CA SER A 318 -13.71 -0.19 0.41
C SER A 318 -13.28 0.93 1.36
N ALA A 319 -12.35 0.63 2.27
CA ALA A 319 -11.76 1.61 3.17
C ALA A 319 -10.90 2.63 2.42
N SER A 320 -10.15 2.20 1.39
CA SER A 320 -9.42 3.11 0.51
C SER A 320 -10.35 4.06 -0.25
N CYS A 321 -11.46 3.56 -0.80
CA CYS A 321 -12.49 4.37 -1.44
C CYS A 321 -13.03 5.45 -0.50
N MET A 322 -13.32 5.07 0.75
CA MET A 322 -13.78 6.00 1.79
C MET A 322 -12.75 7.10 2.06
N LEU A 323 -11.47 6.77 2.25
CA LEU A 323 -10.45 7.77 2.54
C LEU A 323 -10.24 8.73 1.37
N LYS A 324 -10.22 8.22 0.13
CA LYS A 324 -10.21 9.05 -1.10
C LYS A 324 -11.44 9.95 -1.18
N GLY A 325 -12.61 9.43 -0.80
CA GLY A 325 -13.85 10.18 -0.70
C GLY A 325 -13.80 11.35 0.29
N LEU A 326 -13.22 11.13 1.47
CA LEU A 326 -13.00 12.19 2.47
C LEU A 326 -12.00 13.24 1.95
N LEU A 327 -10.91 12.83 1.29
CA LEU A 327 -9.96 13.75 0.62
C LEU A 327 -10.67 14.64 -0.39
N LEU A 328 -11.47 14.04 -1.27
CA LEU A 328 -12.20 14.77 -2.29
C LEU A 328 -13.24 15.71 -1.66
N THR A 329 -13.96 15.26 -0.63
CA THR A 329 -14.95 16.06 0.09
C THR A 329 -14.31 17.32 0.66
N HIS A 330 -13.17 17.18 1.35
CA HIS A 330 -12.42 18.32 1.86
C HIS A 330 -11.99 19.25 0.73
N ARG A 331 -11.40 18.69 -0.33
CA ARG A 331 -10.91 19.47 -1.46
C ARG A 331 -12.02 20.27 -2.13
N VAL A 332 -13.19 19.68 -2.34
CA VAL A 332 -14.34 20.32 -3.01
C VAL A 332 -14.99 21.38 -2.11
N PHE A 333 -15.28 21.05 -0.85
CA PHE A 333 -16.11 21.92 0.00
C PHE A 333 -15.32 22.86 0.91
N ALA A 334 -14.10 22.50 1.32
CA ALA A 334 -13.26 23.32 2.20
C ALA A 334 -12.30 24.22 1.42
N VAL A 335 -11.78 23.72 0.30
CA VAL A 335 -10.74 24.41 -0.50
C VAL A 335 -11.32 25.03 -1.77
N GLY A 336 -12.26 24.34 -2.44
CA GLY A 336 -12.96 24.86 -3.62
C GLY A 336 -12.12 24.88 -4.90
N GLY A 337 -12.50 25.72 -5.87
CA GLY A 337 -11.80 25.86 -7.15
C GLY A 337 -12.17 24.82 -8.21
N PHE A 338 -13.26 24.07 -8.00
CA PHE A 338 -13.82 23.18 -9.00
C PHE A 338 -14.87 23.90 -9.84
N THR A 339 -14.85 23.64 -11.14
CA THR A 339 -15.95 23.89 -12.06
C THR A 339 -16.60 22.57 -12.46
N TYR A 340 -17.92 22.60 -12.62
CA TYR A 340 -18.74 21.44 -12.94
C TYR A 340 -19.30 21.59 -14.35
N SER A 341 -19.37 20.49 -15.10
CA SER A 341 -20.23 20.44 -16.28
C SER A 341 -21.71 20.42 -15.84
N PRO A 342 -22.65 20.80 -16.73
CA PRO A 342 -24.03 20.41 -16.55
C PRO A 342 -24.14 18.89 -16.36
N THR A 343 -25.06 18.45 -15.52
CA THR A 343 -25.39 17.02 -15.37
C THR A 343 -26.08 16.55 -16.65
N VAL A 344 -25.54 15.52 -17.29
CA VAL A 344 -26.15 14.91 -18.47
C VAL A 344 -26.73 13.56 -18.10
N VAL A 345 -28.01 13.35 -18.40
CA VAL A 345 -28.69 12.08 -18.18
C VAL A 345 -28.48 11.19 -19.40
N VAL A 346 -27.80 10.06 -19.23
CA VAL A 346 -27.49 9.12 -20.31
C VAL A 346 -28.13 7.78 -20.00
N ASN A 347 -28.91 7.27 -20.94
CA ASN A 347 -29.48 5.93 -20.81
C ASN A 347 -28.35 4.88 -20.89
N ARG A 348 -28.34 3.91 -19.97
CA ARG A 348 -27.32 2.85 -19.89
C ARG A 348 -27.20 2.03 -21.16
N SER A 349 -28.28 1.90 -21.92
CA SER A 349 -28.33 1.15 -23.19
C SER A 349 -27.83 1.96 -24.39
N ALA A 350 -27.67 3.29 -24.24
CA ALA A 350 -27.17 4.16 -25.30
C ALA A 350 -25.79 3.72 -25.80
N CYS A 351 -25.52 4.00 -27.08
CA CYS A 351 -24.28 3.62 -27.77
C CYS A 351 -23.90 2.14 -27.59
N GLY A 352 -24.88 1.24 -27.67
CA GLY A 352 -24.66 -0.22 -27.56
C GLY A 352 -24.30 -0.67 -26.14
N GLY A 353 -24.86 -0.02 -25.12
CA GLY A 353 -24.68 -0.41 -23.72
C GLY A 353 -23.31 -0.09 -23.14
N HIS A 354 -22.56 0.86 -23.72
CA HIS A 354 -21.21 1.19 -23.27
C HIS A 354 -21.18 1.64 -21.82
N LEU A 355 -22.09 2.55 -21.44
CA LEU A 355 -22.21 3.04 -20.07
C LEU A 355 -22.67 1.94 -19.11
N GLY A 356 -23.63 1.11 -19.53
CA GLY A 356 -24.03 -0.07 -18.75
C GLY A 356 -22.84 -0.98 -18.40
N ARG A 357 -21.92 -1.20 -19.36
CA ARG A 357 -20.68 -1.96 -19.10
C ARG A 357 -19.75 -1.28 -18.10
N ILE A 358 -19.61 0.04 -18.14
CA ILE A 358 -18.82 0.79 -17.14
C ILE A 358 -19.39 0.54 -15.74
N MET A 359 -20.71 0.66 -15.58
CA MET A 359 -21.38 0.58 -14.29
C MET A 359 -21.34 -0.82 -13.66
N ILE A 360 -21.13 -1.89 -14.42
CA ILE A 360 -21.03 -3.27 -13.87
C ILE A 360 -19.59 -3.72 -13.60
N ARG A 361 -18.58 -2.88 -13.85
CA ARG A 361 -17.18 -3.23 -13.57
C ARG A 361 -16.92 -3.27 -12.07
N SER A 362 -15.81 -3.93 -11.71
CA SER A 362 -15.30 -3.89 -10.34
C SER A 362 -15.15 -2.44 -9.85
N PRO A 363 -15.65 -2.12 -8.64
CA PRO A 363 -15.55 -0.78 -8.04
C PRO A 363 -14.10 -0.39 -7.70
N HIS A 364 -13.16 -1.33 -7.81
CA HIS A 364 -11.73 -1.13 -7.54
C HIS A 364 -10.88 -1.04 -8.80
N THR A 365 -11.50 -1.03 -9.99
CA THR A 365 -10.76 -0.96 -11.25
C THR A 365 -11.09 0.35 -11.98
N PRO A 366 -10.14 1.29 -12.07
CA PRO A 366 -10.36 2.51 -12.83
C PRO A 366 -10.58 2.21 -14.32
N LEU A 367 -11.27 3.11 -15.00
CA LEU A 367 -11.36 3.07 -16.47
C LEU A 367 -9.99 3.28 -17.11
N ASN A 368 -9.83 2.80 -18.34
CA ASN A 368 -8.59 3.00 -19.08
C ASN A 368 -8.35 4.50 -19.29
N GLY A 369 -7.20 5.00 -18.82
CA GLY A 369 -6.86 6.41 -18.85
C GLY A 369 -7.26 7.19 -17.59
N CYS A 370 -7.91 6.54 -16.63
CA CYS A 370 -8.11 7.07 -15.28
C CYS A 370 -7.02 6.57 -14.35
N SER A 371 -6.64 7.41 -13.38
CA SER A 371 -5.63 7.11 -12.36
C SER A 371 -6.21 6.38 -11.16
N ASP A 372 -7.48 6.64 -10.83
CA ASP A 372 -8.13 6.11 -9.64
C ASP A 372 -9.65 5.98 -9.81
N VAL A 373 -10.29 5.20 -8.95
CA VAL A 373 -11.73 5.04 -8.85
C VAL A 373 -12.16 5.00 -7.39
N THR A 374 -13.28 5.65 -7.08
CA THR A 374 -13.98 5.46 -5.81
C THR A 374 -15.45 5.21 -6.05
N THR A 375 -16.05 4.34 -5.23
CA THR A 375 -17.44 3.94 -5.38
C THR A 375 -18.13 3.93 -4.02
N TRP A 376 -19.34 4.49 -3.95
CA TRP A 376 -20.13 4.55 -2.74
C TRP A 376 -21.63 4.57 -3.01
N GLU A 377 -22.40 4.25 -1.97
CA GLU A 377 -23.85 4.32 -1.92
C GLU A 377 -24.25 5.29 -0.80
N ALA A 378 -25.00 6.32 -1.19
CA ALA A 378 -25.59 7.32 -0.32
C ALA A 378 -26.72 6.76 0.54
N ALA A 379 -27.18 7.58 1.47
CA ALA A 379 -28.19 7.14 2.41
C ALA A 379 -29.58 6.89 1.80
N ASP A 380 -29.90 7.65 0.76
CA ASP A 380 -31.13 7.58 -0.01
C ASP A 380 -31.12 6.47 -1.07
N GLY A 381 -30.01 5.74 -1.20
CA GLY A 381 -29.82 4.70 -2.22
C GLY A 381 -29.21 5.21 -3.52
N THR A 382 -28.84 6.50 -3.60
CA THR A 382 -28.05 7.02 -4.72
C THR A 382 -26.70 6.31 -4.75
N CYS A 383 -26.33 5.73 -5.90
CA CYS A 383 -25.04 5.10 -6.04
C CYS A 383 -24.14 5.89 -6.97
N VAL A 384 -22.88 5.98 -6.58
CA VAL A 384 -21.90 6.83 -7.25
C VAL A 384 -20.66 6.02 -7.55
N GLN A 385 -20.20 6.13 -8.79
CA GLN A 385 -18.86 5.73 -9.19
C GLN A 385 -18.13 6.96 -9.73
N LEU A 386 -16.98 7.28 -9.15
CA LEU A 386 -16.13 8.40 -9.55
C LEU A 386 -14.84 7.85 -10.13
N HIS A 387 -14.42 8.36 -11.29
CA HIS A 387 -13.14 8.03 -11.91
C HIS A 387 -12.26 9.28 -12.05
N LEU A 388 -11.06 9.25 -11.46
CA LEU A 388 -10.10 10.35 -11.53
C LEU A 388 -9.36 10.31 -12.88
N LEU A 389 -9.43 11.40 -13.65
CA LEU A 389 -8.84 11.52 -15.00
C LEU A 389 -7.39 11.97 -14.99
N THR A 390 -6.94 12.55 -13.88
CA THR A 390 -5.65 13.20 -13.73
C THR A 390 -4.77 12.45 -12.74
N THR A 391 -3.47 12.45 -13.01
CA THR A 391 -2.42 11.90 -12.14
C THR A 391 -1.75 13.04 -11.39
N SER A 392 -0.81 12.73 -10.49
CA SER A 392 0.03 13.74 -9.83
C SER A 392 0.92 14.54 -10.80
N ASN A 393 1.11 14.06 -12.04
CA ASN A 393 1.87 14.77 -13.07
C ASN A 393 1.03 15.80 -13.85
N ASP A 394 -0.30 15.81 -13.68
CA ASP A 394 -1.16 16.77 -14.33
C ASP A 394 -1.23 18.08 -13.51
N PRO A 395 -1.21 19.27 -14.14
CA PRO A 395 -1.21 20.55 -13.42
C PRO A 395 -2.60 20.96 -12.90
N PHE A 396 -3.60 20.10 -13.05
CA PHE A 396 -4.98 20.31 -12.63
C PHE A 396 -5.61 18.97 -12.28
N PHE A 397 -6.77 19.05 -11.64
CA PHE A 397 -7.58 17.89 -11.32
C PHE A 397 -8.77 17.79 -12.22
N ALA A 398 -9.10 16.58 -12.65
CA ALA A 398 -10.40 16.31 -13.22
C ALA A 398 -10.88 14.91 -12.90
N TYR A 399 -12.19 14.76 -12.73
CA TYR A 399 -12.85 13.46 -12.55
C TYR A 399 -14.22 13.43 -13.19
N ILE A 400 -14.70 12.22 -13.47
CA ILE A 400 -16.06 11.95 -13.96
C ILE A 400 -16.84 11.31 -12.82
N PHE A 401 -18.04 11.80 -12.61
CA PHE A 401 -19.03 11.28 -11.66
C PHE A 401 -20.11 10.55 -12.45
N PHE A 402 -20.32 9.28 -12.13
CA PHE A 402 -21.46 8.49 -12.59
C PHE A 402 -22.38 8.26 -11.42
N GLU A 403 -23.55 8.87 -11.46
CA GLU A 403 -24.56 8.79 -10.43
C GLU A 403 -25.78 8.06 -10.94
N ILE A 404 -26.30 7.15 -10.13
CA ILE A 404 -27.54 6.44 -10.40
C ILE A 404 -28.53 6.83 -9.29
N PRO A 405 -29.59 7.59 -9.63
CA PRO A 405 -30.61 7.97 -8.68
C PRO A 405 -31.37 6.76 -8.14
N PRO A 406 -31.90 6.85 -6.90
CA PRO A 406 -32.67 5.76 -6.32
C PRO A 406 -33.90 5.44 -7.16
N GLY A 407 -34.09 4.14 -7.45
CA GLY A 407 -35.21 3.65 -8.26
C GLY A 407 -35.06 3.84 -9.78
N ASN A 408 -33.99 4.51 -10.26
CA ASN A 408 -33.72 4.61 -11.70
C ASN A 408 -32.61 3.65 -12.12
N ASN A 409 -33.00 2.53 -12.74
CA ASN A 409 -32.05 1.52 -13.18
C ASN A 409 -31.57 1.73 -14.62
N GLN A 410 -32.16 2.68 -15.34
CA GLN A 410 -31.95 2.87 -16.77
C GLN A 410 -31.08 4.06 -17.09
N ASP A 411 -31.13 5.12 -16.30
CA ASP A 411 -30.36 6.32 -16.57
C ASP A 411 -29.19 6.47 -15.60
N VAL A 412 -28.15 7.12 -16.08
CA VAL A 412 -26.96 7.49 -15.32
C VAL A 412 -26.75 8.97 -15.52
N HIS A 413 -26.67 9.69 -14.41
CA HIS A 413 -26.29 11.09 -14.37
C HIS A 413 -24.77 11.16 -14.49
N VAL A 414 -24.28 11.85 -15.52
CA VAL A 414 -22.85 12.03 -15.78
C VAL A 414 -22.50 13.49 -15.55
N THR A 415 -21.56 13.73 -14.63
CA THR A 415 -21.05 15.07 -14.32
C THR A 415 -19.53 15.07 -14.33
N ILE A 416 -18.94 16.07 -14.97
CA ILE A 416 -17.49 16.25 -15.06
C ILE A 416 -17.09 17.39 -14.14
N ASN A 417 -16.04 17.19 -13.36
CA ASN A 417 -15.53 18.16 -12.42
C ASN A 417 -14.08 18.46 -12.77
N THR A 418 -13.66 19.73 -12.73
CA THR A 418 -12.28 20.10 -13.03
C THR A 418 -11.80 21.35 -12.31
N THR A 419 -10.51 21.41 -12.02
CA THR A 419 -9.80 22.63 -11.59
C THR A 419 -8.96 23.23 -12.72
N GLU A 420 -9.09 22.74 -13.95
CA GLU A 420 -8.46 23.35 -15.12
C GLU A 420 -8.89 24.82 -15.23
N ALA A 421 -7.95 25.73 -15.48
CA ALA A 421 -8.29 27.11 -15.75
C ALA A 421 -9.06 27.21 -17.08
N PRO A 422 -10.13 28.02 -17.16
CA PRO A 422 -10.86 28.20 -18.42
C PRO A 422 -9.93 28.78 -19.49
N ALA A 423 -10.09 28.31 -20.72
CA ALA A 423 -9.33 28.78 -21.86
C ALA A 423 -9.44 30.30 -22.03
N ALA A 424 -8.31 30.97 -22.20
CA ALA A 424 -8.26 32.42 -22.35
C ALA A 424 -9.10 32.90 -23.56
N GLY A 425 -9.89 33.95 -23.35
CA GLY A 425 -10.76 34.54 -24.39
C GLY A 425 -12.04 33.75 -24.68
N VAL A 426 -12.32 32.66 -23.96
CA VAL A 426 -13.57 31.91 -24.11
C VAL A 426 -14.64 32.46 -23.13
N PRO A 427 -15.85 32.81 -23.61
CA PRO A 427 -16.95 33.27 -22.75
C PRO A 427 -17.32 32.27 -21.66
N HIS A 428 -17.82 32.78 -20.53
CA HIS A 428 -18.21 31.93 -19.40
C HIS A 428 -19.38 31.00 -19.73
N ASP A 429 -20.28 31.40 -20.63
CA ASP A 429 -21.42 30.64 -21.11
C ASP A 429 -21.08 29.70 -22.28
N ALA A 430 -19.82 29.69 -22.75
CA ALA A 430 -19.39 28.77 -23.80
C ALA A 430 -19.48 27.30 -23.31
N PRO A 431 -19.64 26.33 -24.23
CA PRO A 431 -19.69 24.92 -23.90
C PRO A 431 -18.50 24.45 -23.05
N PHE A 432 -18.75 23.51 -22.13
CA PHE A 432 -17.75 23.00 -21.20
C PHE A 432 -16.46 22.57 -21.91
N ALA A 433 -16.58 21.84 -23.03
CA ALA A 433 -15.43 21.36 -23.79
C ALA A 433 -14.60 22.46 -24.47
N HIS A 434 -15.17 23.65 -24.69
CA HIS A 434 -14.45 24.81 -25.21
C HIS A 434 -13.68 25.53 -24.11
N ARG A 435 -14.26 25.58 -22.90
CA ARG A 435 -13.68 26.20 -21.71
C ARG A 435 -12.56 25.35 -21.11
N PHE A 436 -12.72 24.03 -21.03
CA PHE A 436 -11.80 23.12 -20.33
C PHE A 436 -11.28 22.03 -21.29
N ARG A 437 -10.37 22.43 -22.19
CA ARG A 437 -9.97 21.62 -23.34
C ARG A 437 -9.18 20.38 -22.93
N LEU A 438 -8.32 20.49 -21.90
CA LEU A 438 -7.49 19.38 -21.43
C LEU A 438 -8.36 18.33 -20.73
N THR A 439 -9.29 18.78 -19.90
CA THR A 439 -10.31 17.95 -19.25
C THR A 439 -11.15 17.24 -20.30
N ALA A 440 -11.70 17.98 -21.27
CA ALA A 440 -12.54 17.41 -22.31
C ALA A 440 -11.78 16.39 -23.17
N ALA A 441 -10.50 16.61 -23.47
CA ALA A 441 -9.68 15.63 -24.18
C ALA A 441 -9.53 14.30 -23.41
N LYS A 442 -9.30 14.37 -22.08
CA LYS A 442 -9.24 13.18 -21.21
C LYS A 442 -10.60 12.48 -21.15
N VAL A 443 -11.69 13.24 -20.96
CA VAL A 443 -13.06 12.70 -20.95
C VAL A 443 -13.40 12.00 -22.26
N ARG A 444 -13.08 12.59 -23.43
CA ARG A 444 -13.34 11.96 -24.74
C ARG A 444 -12.67 10.59 -24.86
N ARG A 445 -11.44 10.48 -24.38
CA ARG A 445 -10.70 9.20 -24.40
C ARG A 445 -11.36 8.15 -23.51
N VAL A 446 -11.80 8.54 -22.32
CA VAL A 446 -12.38 7.63 -21.32
C VAL A 446 -13.80 7.20 -21.67
N LEU A 447 -14.64 8.16 -22.09
CA LEU A 447 -16.05 7.92 -22.40
C LEU A 447 -16.27 7.32 -23.81
N GLY A 448 -15.32 7.52 -24.73
CA GLY A 448 -15.38 6.95 -26.07
C GLY A 448 -16.71 7.28 -26.78
N PRO A 449 -17.53 6.28 -27.13
CA PRO A 449 -18.79 6.50 -27.86
C PRO A 449 -19.79 7.44 -27.18
N ILE A 450 -19.80 7.55 -25.86
CA ILE A 450 -20.77 8.39 -25.14
C ILE A 450 -20.27 9.84 -24.95
N ALA A 451 -19.01 10.12 -25.30
CA ALA A 451 -18.42 11.44 -25.09
C ALA A 451 -19.16 12.58 -25.81
N PRO A 452 -19.64 12.43 -27.07
CA PRO A 452 -20.38 13.50 -27.74
C PRO A 452 -21.71 13.87 -27.07
N ILE A 453 -22.39 12.89 -26.44
CA ILE A 453 -23.61 13.13 -25.67
C ILE A 453 -23.28 13.99 -24.45
N VAL A 454 -22.24 13.60 -23.70
CA VAL A 454 -21.87 14.23 -22.42
C VAL A 454 -21.21 15.60 -22.61
N LEU A 455 -20.36 15.77 -23.62
CA LEU A 455 -19.56 17.00 -23.81
C LEU A 455 -20.18 17.99 -24.79
N ASP A 456 -20.85 17.48 -25.82
CA ASP A 456 -21.29 18.27 -26.97
C ASP A 456 -22.83 18.35 -27.07
N GLY A 457 -23.56 17.70 -26.14
CA GLY A 457 -25.02 17.76 -26.05
C GLY A 457 -25.75 17.04 -27.19
N GLN A 458 -25.11 16.07 -27.83
CA GLN A 458 -25.75 15.27 -28.87
C GLN A 458 -26.89 14.43 -28.30
N ALA A 459 -27.96 14.25 -29.10
CA ALA A 459 -29.05 13.35 -28.73
C ALA A 459 -28.50 11.90 -28.59
N PRO A 460 -28.92 11.17 -27.54
CA PRO A 460 -28.40 9.84 -27.21
C PRO A 460 -28.75 8.74 -28.22
#